data_AF-A0A2S9FQ46-F1
#
_entry.id   AF-A0A2S9FQ46-F1
#
_cell.length_a   1.000
_cell.length_b   1.000
_cell.length_c   1.000
_cell.angle_alpha   90.00
_cell.angle_beta   90.00
_cell.angle_gamma   90.00
#
_symmetry.space_group_name_H-M   'P 1'
#
loop_
_entity.id
_entity.type
_entity.pdbx_description
1 polymer ?
#
loop_
_entity_poly.entity_id
_entity_poly.type
_entity_poly.pdbx_seq_one_letter_code
_entity_poly.pdbx_strand_id
1 'polypeptide(L)' 'MTSTALCEQFGIDFPLFAFSHCRDVVAAVTNAGGFGVLGATA' A
#
# COMPACT_ATOMS: atom_id res chain seq x y z
N MET A 1 -10.16 4.58 11.63
CA MET A 1 -9.75 4.90 10.25
C MET A 1 -9.16 6.31 10.29
N THR A 2 -7.87 6.46 9.99
CA THR A 2 -7.20 7.77 10.06
C THR A 2 -7.75 8.69 8.96
N SER A 3 -8.12 9.92 9.33
CA SER A 3 -8.75 10.89 8.41
C SER A 3 -7.67 11.68 7.68
N THR A 4 -7.04 11.03 6.69
CA THR A 4 -6.20 11.74 5.72
C THR A 4 -6.80 11.55 4.34
N ALA A 5 -6.73 12.59 3.50
CA ALA A 5 -7.25 12.54 2.14
C ALA A 5 -6.67 11.37 1.32
N LEU A 6 -5.42 10.97 1.60
CA LEU A 6 -4.78 9.80 0.96
C LEU A 6 -5.40 8.49 1.42
N CYS A 7 -5.62 8.31 2.72
CA CYS A 7 -6.29 7.12 3.26
C CYS A 7 -7.70 6.96 2.67
N GLU A 8 -8.44 8.06 2.55
CA GLU A 8 -9.80 8.08 1.97
C GLU A 8 -9.79 7.82 0.45
N GLN A 9 -8.85 8.41 -0.29
CA GLN A 9 -8.74 8.24 -1.74
C GLN A 9 -8.38 6.81 -2.14
N PHE A 10 -7.50 6.16 -1.38
CA PHE A 10 -6.95 4.84 -1.72
C PHE A 10 -7.54 3.68 -0.92
N GLY A 11 -8.39 3.95 0.08
CA GLY A 11 -9.02 2.92 0.91
C GLY A 11 -8.05 2.18 1.81
N ILE A 12 -7.06 2.89 2.38
CA ILE A 12 -6.00 2.34 3.24
C ILE A 12 -6.10 2.90 4.68
N ASP A 13 -5.56 2.19 5.65
CA ASP A 13 -5.59 2.57 7.07
C ASP A 13 -4.43 3.50 7.47
N PHE A 14 -3.32 3.41 6.74
CA PHE A 14 -2.12 4.19 6.96
C PHE A 14 -1.66 4.83 5.64
N PRO A 15 -1.18 6.08 5.65
CA PRO A 15 -0.62 6.72 4.45
C PRO A 15 0.79 6.20 4.15
N LEU A 16 0.94 4.88 4.02
CA LEU A 16 2.19 4.16 3.79
C LEU A 16 2.15 3.46 2.43
N PHE A 17 3.08 3.83 1.56
CA PHE A 17 3.25 3.24 0.23
C PHE A 17 4.55 2.44 0.22
N ALA A 18 4.46 1.12 0.01
CA ALA A 18 5.61 0.24 0.05
C ALA A 18 5.91 -0.32 -1.35
N PHE A 19 7.05 0.07 -1.91
CA PHE A 19 7.52 -0.40 -3.21
C PHE A 19 8.34 -1.68 -3.06
N SER A 20 7.96 -2.73 -3.79
CA SER A 20 8.73 -3.96 -3.83
C SER A 20 8.56 -4.68 -5.16
N HIS A 21 9.60 -5.39 -5.60
CA HIS A 21 9.50 -6.38 -6.68
C HIS A 21 9.02 -7.75 -6.15
N CYS A 22 8.93 -7.93 -4.83
CA CYS A 22 8.43 -9.15 -4.22
C CYS A 22 6.91 -9.06 -4.04
N ARG A 23 6.18 -9.99 -4.67
CA ARG A 23 4.71 -10.07 -4.59
C ARG A 23 4.22 -10.32 -3.16
N ASP A 24 4.97 -11.11 -2.39
CA ASP A 24 4.60 -11.44 -1.00
C ASP A 24 4.71 -10.21 -0.10
N VAL A 25 5.70 -9.35 -0.32
CA VAL A 25 5.84 -8.08 0.41
C VAL A 25 4.69 -7.14 0.07
N VAL A 26 4.32 -7.03 -1.22
CA VAL A 26 3.19 -6.22 -1.68
C VAL A 26 1.87 -6.69 -1.03
N ALA A 27 1.63 -8.00 -1.02
CA ALA A 27 0.45 -8.59 -0.40
C ALA A 27 0.43 -8.36 1.12
N ALA A 28 1.57 -8.56 1.80
CA ALA A 28 1.68 -8.37 3.24
C ALA A 28 1.36 -6.92 3.65
N VAL A 29 1.87 -5.92 2.92
CA VAL A 29 1.59 -4.50 3.19
C VAL A 29 0.11 -4.17 2.96
N THR A 30 -0.47 -4.68 1.87
CA THR A 30 -1.88 -4.48 1.56
C THR A 30 -2.78 -5.06 2.66
N ASN A 31 -2.49 -6.28 3.12
CA ASN A 31 -3.22 -6.92 4.22
C ASN A 31 -3.04 -6.21 5.57
N ALA A 32 -1.93 -5.50 5.76
CA ALA A 32 -1.66 -4.72 6.97
C ALA A 32 -2.29 -3.32 6.96
N GLY A 33 -3.04 -2.96 5.90
CA GLY A 33 -3.72 -1.66 5.79
C GLY A 33 -2.88 -0.55 5.16
N GLY A 34 -1.75 -0.88 4.53
CA GLY A 34 -0.98 0.05 3.70
C GLY A 34 -1.24 -0.14 2.21
N PHE A 35 -0.57 0.64 1.36
CA PHE A 35 -0.65 0.51 -0.10
C PHE A 35 0.59 -0.23 -0.63
N GLY A 36 0.44 -1.50 -0.99
CA GLY A 36 1.51 -2.27 -1.64
C GLY A 36 1.67 -1.90 -3.12
N VAL A 37 2.89 -1.58 -3.56
CA VAL A 37 3.18 -1.23 -4.96
C VAL A 37 4.14 -2.26 -5.56
N LEU A 38 3.65 -3.02 -6.55
CA LEU A 38 4.47 -3.96 -7.30
C LEU A 38 5.29 -3.23 -8.35
N GLY A 39 6.61 -3.27 -8.22
CA GLY A 39 7.53 -2.73 -9.23
C GLY A 39 7.49 -3.58 -10.50
N ALA A 40 6.95 -3.03 -11.58
CA ALA A 40 6.98 -3.62 -12.93
C ALA A 40 8.32 -3.33 -13.64
N THR A 41 8.55 -3.95 -14.80
CA THR A 41 9.69 -3.65 -15.67
C THR A 41 9.46 -2.34 -16.43
N ALA A 42 10.55 -1.65 -16.79
CA ALA A 42 10.53 -0.48 -17.65
C ALA A 42 10.13 -0.82 -19.09
#